data_AF-A0A9P0YVY8-F1
#
_entry.id   AF-A0A9P0YVY8-F1
#
_cell.length_a   1.000
_cell.length_b   1.000
_cell.length_c   1.000
_cell.angle_alpha   90.00
_cell.angle_beta   90.00
_cell.angle_gamma   90.00
#
_symmetry.space_group_name_H-M   'P 1'
#
loop_
_entity.id
_entity.type
_entity.pdbx_description
1 polymer ?
#
loop_
_entity_poly.entity_id
_entity_poly.type
_entity_poly.pdbx_seq_one_letter_code
_entity_poly.pdbx_strand_id
1 'polypeptide(L)'
;MNRTVLDKVRSMLATSGLSKKFWGEAVNTAVYLINRSPSVPLGGKCPESVFSNKPLDLSNLRVFGCAAYVHQQGDKLDPRSKKGVFLGYPEGVKGYRGLG
;
A
#
# COMPACT_ATOMS: atom_id res chain seq x y z
N MET A 1 14.93 -12.66 2.06
CA MET A 1 13.74 -11.86 1.73
C MET A 1 12.63 -11.99 2.77
N ASN A 2 12.25 -13.21 3.19
CA ASN A 2 11.13 -13.43 4.12
C ASN A 2 11.25 -12.68 5.45
N ARG A 3 12.45 -12.63 6.06
CA ARG A 3 12.72 -11.85 7.27
C ARG A 3 12.40 -10.36 7.08
N THR A 4 12.92 -9.74 6.02
CA THR A 4 12.73 -8.33 5.68
C THR A 4 11.25 -7.98 5.48
N VAL A 5 10.49 -8.87 4.82
CA VAL A 5 9.05 -8.68 4.63
C VAL A 5 8.34 -8.69 5.98
N LEU A 6 8.59 -9.68 6.82
CA LEU A 6 7.96 -9.80 8.12
C LEU A 6 8.30 -8.63 9.06
N ASP A 7 9.54 -8.13 9.02
CA ASP A 7 9.94 -6.97 9.82
C ASP A 7 9.15 -5.72 9.39
N LYS A 8 8.99 -5.48 8.08
CA LYS A 8 8.14 -4.39 7.57
C LYS A 8 6.67 -4.55 7.95
N VAL A 9 6.14 -5.77 7.87
CA VAL A 9 4.74 -6.08 8.26
C VAL A 9 4.50 -5.74 9.73
N ARG A 10 5.41 -6.16 10.62
CA ARG A 10 5.32 -5.85 12.06
C ARG A 10 5.33 -4.35 12.29
N SER A 11 6.25 -3.62 11.65
CA SER A 11 6.33 -2.17 11.77
C SER A 11 5.07 -1.46 11.25
N MET A 12 4.52 -1.89 10.11
CA MET A 12 3.30 -1.32 9.54
C MET A 12 2.09 -1.52 10.44
N LEU A 13 1.90 -2.74 10.97
CA LEU A 13 0.80 -3.04 11.89
C LEU A 13 0.94 -2.28 13.21
N ALA A 14 2.15 -2.21 13.76
CA ALA A 14 2.43 -1.46 15.00
C ALA A 14 2.16 0.04 14.83
N THR A 15 2.60 0.63 13.71
CA THR A 15 2.45 2.08 13.45
C THR A 15 1.00 2.45 13.12
N SER A 16 0.27 1.59 12.40
CA SER A 16 -1.12 1.85 12.01
C SER A 16 -2.14 1.61 13.14
N GLY A 17 -1.77 0.87 14.19
CA GLY A 17 -2.71 0.42 15.22
C GLY A 17 -3.72 -0.61 14.72
N LEU A 18 -3.55 -1.15 13.51
CA LEU A 18 -4.47 -2.12 12.92
C LEU A 18 -4.29 -3.51 13.54
N SER A 19 -5.41 -4.23 13.68
CA SER A 19 -5.42 -5.61 14.16
C SER A 19 -4.60 -6.53 13.28
N LYS A 20 -3.99 -7.56 13.89
CA LYS A 20 -3.22 -8.62 13.19
C LYS A 20 -4.01 -9.31 12.08
N LYS A 21 -5.35 -9.26 12.08
CA LYS A 21 -6.18 -9.78 10.99
C LYS A 21 -5.84 -9.17 9.61
N PHE A 22 -5.27 -7.96 9.57
CA PHE A 22 -4.85 -7.28 8.34
C PHE A 22 -3.42 -7.63 7.90
N TRP A 23 -2.80 -8.67 8.46
CA TRP A 23 -1.43 -9.06 8.14
C TRP A 23 -1.22 -9.36 6.64
N GLY A 24 -2.19 -9.98 5.96
CA GLY A 24 -2.10 -10.26 4.53
C GLY A 24 -1.99 -8.99 3.69
N GLU A 25 -2.76 -7.96 4.05
CA GLU A 25 -2.71 -6.65 3.39
C GLU A 25 -1.40 -5.91 3.65
N ALA A 26 -0.90 -6.02 4.89
CA ALA A 26 0.41 -5.50 5.26
C ALA A 26 1.54 -6.23 4.50
N VAL A 27 1.44 -7.54 4.28
CA VAL A 27 2.40 -8.32 3.48
C VAL A 27 2.41 -7.82 2.03
N ASN A 28 1.24 -7.69 1.42
CA ASN A 28 1.12 -7.21 0.04
C ASN A 28 1.69 -5.80 -0.11
N THR A 29 1.39 -4.92 0.83
CA THR A 29 1.93 -3.55 0.86
C THR A 29 3.46 -3.56 1.06
N ALA A 30 3.98 -4.40 1.94
CA ALA A 30 5.42 -4.51 2.16
C ALA A 30 6.15 -4.98 0.90
N VAL A 31 5.63 -5.99 0.19
CA VAL A 31 6.20 -6.47 -1.08
C VAL A 31 6.13 -5.39 -2.15
N TYR A 32 4.99 -4.71 -2.28
CA TYR A 32 4.79 -3.59 -3.21
C TYR A 32 5.85 -2.49 -3.02
N LEU A 33 6.12 -2.12 -1.77
CA LEU A 33 7.13 -1.12 -1.42
C LEU A 33 8.55 -1.63 -1.63
N ILE A 34 8.86 -2.89 -1.31
CA ILE A 34 10.18 -3.49 -1.55
C ILE A 34 10.54 -3.43 -3.03
N ASN A 35 9.59 -3.76 -3.91
CA ASN A 35 9.81 -3.73 -5.36
C ASN A 35 10.03 -2.31 -5.93
N ARG A 36 9.58 -1.28 -5.18
CA ARG A 36 9.71 0.14 -5.50
C ARG A 36 10.79 0.86 -4.68
N SER A 37 11.53 0.14 -3.86
CA SER A 37 12.61 0.69 -3.05
C SER A 37 13.97 0.47 -3.74
N PRO A 38 14.93 1.40 -3.56
CA PRO A 38 16.30 1.21 -4.02
C PRO A 38 16.89 -0.12 -3.50
N SER A 39 17.53 -0.86 -4.38
CA SER A 39 18.14 -2.16 -4.07
C SER A 39 19.65 -2.12 -4.31
N VAL A 40 20.44 -2.49 -3.29
CA VAL A 40 21.91 -2.50 -3.37
C VAL A 40 22.42 -3.42 -4.49
N PRO A 41 21.93 -4.67 -4.63
CA PRO A 41 22.31 -5.53 -5.76
C PRO A 41 22.01 -4.96 -7.15
N LEU A 42 21.11 -3.97 -7.25
CA LEU A 42 20.75 -3.32 -8.51
C LEU A 42 21.40 -1.94 -8.67
N GLY A 43 22.45 -1.64 -7.89
CA GLY A 43 23.15 -0.35 -7.95
C GLY A 43 22.25 0.84 -7.55
N GLY A 44 21.32 0.62 -6.61
CA GLY A 44 20.38 1.65 -6.16
C GLY A 44 19.13 1.79 -7.03
N LYS A 45 18.99 1.01 -8.11
CA LYS A 45 17.75 0.94 -8.89
C LYS A 45 16.67 0.16 -8.14
N CYS A 46 15.42 0.47 -8.44
CA CYS A 46 14.28 -0.24 -7.88
C CYS A 46 13.98 -1.51 -8.70
N PRO A 47 13.75 -2.68 -8.07
CA PRO A 47 13.50 -3.93 -8.78
C PRO A 47 12.46 -3.82 -9.90
N GLU A 48 11.31 -3.23 -9.62
CA GLU A 48 10.24 -3.13 -10.61
C GLU A 48 10.60 -2.24 -11.80
N SER A 49 11.36 -1.16 -11.59
CA SER A 49 11.85 -0.32 -12.70
C SER A 49 12.76 -1.12 -13.64
N VAL A 50 13.58 -2.02 -13.08
CA VAL A 50 14.51 -2.86 -13.83
C VAL A 50 13.76 -3.96 -14.58
N PHE A 51 12.81 -4.64 -13.93
CA PHE A 51 12.07 -5.75 -14.56
C PHE A 51 11.05 -5.28 -15.60
N SER A 52 10.42 -4.12 -15.38
CA SER A 52 9.39 -3.61 -16.29
C SER A 52 9.95 -2.71 -17.40
N ASN A 53 11.20 -2.26 -17.30
CA ASN A 53 11.79 -1.21 -18.15
C ASN A 53 10.91 0.05 -18.25
N LYS A 54 10.12 0.35 -17.20
CA LYS A 54 9.24 1.52 -17.13
C LYS A 54 9.64 2.43 -15.96
N PRO A 55 9.44 3.75 -16.10
CA PRO A 55 9.62 4.66 -14.98
C PRO A 55 8.63 4.33 -13.87
N LEU A 56 9.09 4.41 -12.61
CA LEU A 56 8.23 4.21 -11.45
C LEU A 56 7.48 5.50 -11.12
N ASP A 57 6.16 5.39 -11.07
CA ASP A 57 5.31 6.42 -10.48
C ASP A 57 5.16 6.14 -8.97
N LEU A 58 5.81 6.98 -8.16
CA LEU A 58 5.75 6.93 -6.69
C LEU A 58 4.74 7.94 -6.10
N SER A 59 4.06 8.73 -6.94
CA SER A 59 3.10 9.74 -6.47
C SER A 59 1.90 9.14 -5.74
N ASN A 60 1.60 7.88 -6.02
CA ASN A 60 0.50 7.12 -5.41
C ASN A 60 0.91 6.46 -4.07
N LEU A 61 2.12 6.71 -3.55
CA LEU A 61 2.54 6.12 -2.28
C LEU A 61 1.76 6.71 -1.09
N ARG A 62 1.27 5.83 -0.22
CA ARG A 62 0.49 6.16 0.97
C ARG A 62 0.96 5.33 2.16
N VAL A 63 0.87 5.90 3.35
CA VAL A 63 1.25 5.21 4.59
C VAL A 63 0.18 4.18 4.92
N PHE A 64 0.58 2.92 5.08
CA PHE A 64 -0.33 1.84 5.50
C PHE A 64 -1.08 2.23 6.78
N GLY A 65 -2.40 2.10 6.77
CA GLY A 65 -3.25 2.48 7.89
C GLY A 65 -3.65 3.96 7.95
N CYS A 66 -3.26 4.79 6.98
CA CYS A 66 -3.70 6.19 6.95
C CYS A 66 -5.21 6.31 6.69
N ALA A 67 -5.78 7.45 7.06
CA ALA A 67 -7.17 7.76 6.72
C ALA A 67 -7.35 7.74 5.20
N ALA A 68 -8.40 7.07 4.75
CA ALA A 68 -8.83 7.03 3.35
C ALA A 68 -10.30 7.47 3.28
N TYR A 69 -10.69 8.14 2.20
CA TYR A 69 -12.07 8.55 1.99
C TYR A 69 -12.53 7.94 0.67
N VAL A 70 -13.55 7.08 0.74
CA VAL A 70 -14.11 6.39 -0.42
C VAL A 70 -15.36 7.13 -0.84
N HIS A 71 -15.47 7.46 -2.13
CA HIS A 71 -16.66 8.09 -2.65
C HIS A 71 -17.86 7.15 -2.51
N GLN A 72 -18.98 7.68 -2.01
CA GLN A 72 -20.23 6.95 -1.87
C GLN A 72 -21.29 7.60 -2.77
N GLN A 73 -22.02 6.75 -3.50
CA GLN A 73 -23.19 7.19 -4.25
C GLN A 73 -24.33 7.46 -3.27
N GLY A 74 -25.06 8.55 -3.52
CA GLY A 74 -26.17 9.02 -2.72
C GLY A 74 -26.87 10.19 -3.38
N ASP A 75 -28.03 10.55 -2.86
CA ASP A 75 -28.85 11.65 -3.36
C ASP A 75 -28.20 13.01 -3.09
N LYS A 76 -28.84 14.08 -3.56
CA LYS A 76 -28.26 15.44 -3.63
C LYS A 76 -27.68 15.94 -2.30
N LEU A 77 -28.23 15.48 -1.16
CA LEU A 77 -27.85 15.90 0.19
C LEU A 77 -27.12 14.83 1.01
N ASP A 78 -26.88 13.65 0.46
CA ASP A 78 -26.21 12.57 1.19
C ASP A 78 -24.69 12.82 1.32
N PRO A 79 -24.06 12.31 2.39
CA PRO A 79 -22.60 12.30 2.51
C PRO A 79 -21.95 11.66 1.28
N ARG A 80 -21.11 12.43 0.59
CA ARG A 80 -20.41 12.00 -0.64
C ARG A 80 -19.23 11.08 -0.40
N SER A 81 -18.85 10.83 0.85
CA SER A 81 -17.69 10.01 1.18
C SER A 81 -17.84 9.28 2.50
N LYS A 82 -17.31 8.06 2.54
CA LYS A 82 -17.17 7.26 3.75
C LYS A 82 -15.72 7.29 4.21
N LYS A 83 -15.49 7.61 5.49
CA LYS A 83 -14.17 7.54 6.10
C LYS A 83 -13.80 6.06 6.29
N GLY A 84 -12.57 5.73 5.91
CA GLY A 84 -12.00 4.40 5.99
C GLY A 84 -10.49 4.46 6.23
N VAL A 85 -9.85 3.31 6.01
CA VAL A 85 -8.43 3.10 6.25
C VAL A 85 -7.77 2.53 5.00
N PHE A 86 -6.61 3.06 4.64
CA PHE A 86 -5.78 2.55 3.55
C PHE A 86 -5.12 1.21 3.95
N LEU A 87 -5.39 0.16 3.17
CA LEU A 87 -4.87 -1.19 3.39
C LEU A 87 -3.84 -1.64 2.36
N GLY A 88 -3.63 -0.92 1.26
CA GLY A 88 -2.59 -1.26 0.30
C GLY A 88 -3.01 -1.11 -1.14
N TYR A 89 -2.29 -1.81 -2.02
CA TYR A 89 -2.39 -1.66 -3.46
C TYR A 89 -3.01 -2.93 -4.07
N PRO A 90 -4.15 -2.85 -4.77
CA PRO A 90 -4.72 -3.98 -5.49
C PRO A 90 -3.84 -4.36 -6.68
N GLU A 91 -3.76 -5.66 -6.96
CA GLU A 91 -3.05 -6.17 -8.14
C GLU A 91 -3.86 -5.88 -9.42
N GLY A 92 -3.16 -5.53 -10.50
CA GLY A 92 -3.78 -5.34 -11.82
C GLY A 92 -4.63 -4.07 -12.00
N VAL A 93 -4.83 -3.26 -10.95
CA VAL A 93 -5.69 -2.07 -11.01
C VAL A 93 -4.95 -0.85 -10.44
N LYS A 94 -5.08 0.29 -11.12
CA LYS A 94 -4.65 1.58 -10.57
C LYS A 94 -5.68 2.05 -9.54
N GLY A 95 -5.45 1.72 -8.27
CA GLY A 95 -6.35 2.08 -7.18
C GLY A 95 -5.76 1.79 -5.81
N TYR A 96 -6.61 1.90 -4.79
CA TYR A 96 -6.25 1.61 -3.41
C TYR A 96 -7.22 0.58 -2.83
N ARG A 97 -6.68 -0.35 -2.04
CA ARG A 97 -7.47 -1.20 -1.18
C ARG A 97 -7.71 -0.47 0.12
N GLY A 98 -8.95 -0.39 0.57
CA GLY A 98 -9.31 0.27 1.81
C GLY A 98 -10.45 -0.44 2.54
N LEU A 99 -10.54 -0.18 3.83
CA LEU A 99 -11.63 -0.61 4.69
C LEU A 99 -12.49 0.59 5.03
N GLY A 100 -13.77 0.59 4.64
CA GLY A 100 -14.73 1.67 4.92
C GLY A 100 -15.84 1.23 5.85
#